data_AF-A0A7L2ZLD9-F1
#
_entry.id   AF-A0A7L2ZLD9-F1
#
_cell.length_a   1.000
_cell.length_b   1.000
_cell.length_c   1.000
_cell.angle_alpha   90.00
_cell.angle_beta   90.00
_cell.angle_gamma   90.00
#
_symmetry.space_group_name_H-M   'P 1'
#
loop_
_entity.id
_entity.type
_entity.pdbx_description
1 polymer ?
#
loop_
_entity_poly.entity_id
_entity_poly.type
_entity_poly.pdbx_seq_one_letter_code
_entity_poly.pdbx_strand_id
1 'polypeptide(L)'
;WSEKAAKNAEKWANQCAMKISPRDTRVINGVSCGENVLLSSYPRTWADAIQVWYSQSSNFKYGYGAISKNVNVESYTQLVWYNSHKVGCAVSYCPAGPYKYFYVCQYCPAGNNPMQIAMPYSSGPKCADCPGHCDKGLCTNPCKYQDLLGNCKNLKMLFGCSHSLVKKKCPASCKCTTQII
;
A
#
# COMPACT_ATOMS: atom_id res chain seq x y z
N TRP A 1 -10.20 4.08 7.17
CA TRP A 1 -9.39 3.60 8.31
C TRP A 1 -9.64 2.10 8.53
N SER A 2 -8.63 1.35 8.98
CA SER A 2 -8.73 -0.09 9.27
C SER A 2 -8.20 -0.40 10.67
N GLU A 3 -9.13 -0.72 11.59
CA GLU A 3 -8.80 -1.08 12.98
C GLU A 3 -7.82 -2.25 13.08
N LYS A 4 -7.96 -3.24 12.19
CA LYS A 4 -7.08 -4.42 12.19
C LYS A 4 -5.65 -4.06 11.76
N ALA A 5 -5.50 -3.13 10.81
CA ALA A 5 -4.19 -2.63 10.42
C ALA A 5 -3.58 -1.74 11.50
N ALA A 6 -4.39 -0.93 12.19
CA ALA A 6 -3.93 -0.11 13.30
C ALA A 6 -3.40 -0.96 14.46
N LYS A 7 -4.15 -2.00 14.87
CA LYS A 7 -3.70 -2.96 15.89
C LYS A 7 -2.41 -3.69 15.52
N ASN A 8 -2.25 -4.06 14.25
CA ASN A 8 -1.02 -4.72 13.79
C ASN A 8 0.18 -3.74 13.74
N ALA A 9 -0.05 -2.50 13.29
CA ALA A 9 0.93 -1.43 13.31
C ALA A 9 1.37 -1.10 14.75
N GLU A 10 0.43 -1.05 15.71
CA GLU A 10 0.71 -0.86 17.14
C GLU A 10 1.56 -1.99 17.71
N LYS A 11 1.21 -3.25 17.41
CA LYS A 11 2.02 -4.41 17.81
C LYS A 11 3.46 -4.31 17.33
N TRP A 12 3.69 -3.78 16.12
CA TRP A 12 5.04 -3.57 15.61
C TRP A 12 5.74 -2.36 16.23
N ALA A 13 5.04 -1.22 16.32
CA ALA A 13 5.57 0.01 16.88
C ALA A 13 6.06 -0.19 18.33
N ASN A 14 5.31 -0.95 19.13
CA ASN A 14 5.65 -1.27 20.53
C ASN A 14 6.89 -2.15 20.69
N GLN A 15 7.37 -2.82 19.63
CA GLN A 15 8.64 -3.56 19.70
C GLN A 15 9.86 -2.64 19.67
N CYS A 16 9.68 -1.37 19.29
CA CYS A 16 10.78 -0.39 19.21
C CYS A 16 11.98 -0.87 18.37
N ALA A 17 11.72 -1.70 17.36
CA ALA A 17 12.75 -2.28 16.50
C ALA A 17 13.34 -1.27 15.49
N MET A 18 12.73 -0.09 15.34
CA MET A 18 13.20 1.02 14.51
C MET A 18 13.47 0.65 13.04
N LYS A 19 12.66 -0.26 12.49
CA LYS A 19 12.79 -0.75 11.11
C LYS A 19 11.44 -1.20 10.56
N ILE A 20 11.37 -1.45 9.25
CA ILE A 20 10.19 -2.05 8.62
C ILE A 20 9.97 -3.47 9.14
N SER A 21 8.71 -3.85 9.38
CA SER A 21 8.32 -5.18 9.85
C SER A 21 8.50 -6.27 8.77
N PRO A 22 8.79 -7.52 9.16
CA PRO A 22 8.78 -8.65 8.22
C PRO A 22 7.46 -8.77 7.46
N ARG A 23 7.49 -9.12 6.16
CA ARG A 23 6.29 -9.13 5.30
C ARG A 23 5.22 -10.12 5.75
N ASP A 24 5.63 -11.28 6.26
CA ASP A 24 4.77 -12.32 6.82
C ASP A 24 4.00 -11.86 8.07
N THR A 25 4.55 -10.89 8.82
CA THR A 25 3.86 -10.25 9.96
C THR A 25 2.84 -9.18 9.55
N ARG A 26 2.72 -8.88 8.24
CA ARG A 26 1.80 -7.89 7.68
C ARG A 26 0.66 -8.51 6.87
N VAL A 27 0.23 -9.72 7.24
CA VAL A 27 -0.91 -10.40 6.62
C VAL A 27 -2.15 -10.24 7.49
N ILE A 28 -3.10 -9.42 7.05
CA ILE A 28 -4.31 -9.08 7.80
C ILE A 28 -5.53 -9.66 7.07
N ASN A 29 -6.22 -10.63 7.68
CA ASN A 29 -7.31 -11.40 7.06
C ASN A 29 -6.93 -12.01 5.69
N GLY A 30 -5.71 -12.53 5.56
CA GLY A 30 -5.22 -13.11 4.31
C GLY A 30 -4.82 -12.09 3.23
N VAL A 31 -4.86 -10.79 3.54
CA VAL A 31 -4.38 -9.71 2.67
C VAL A 31 -2.98 -9.30 3.11
N SER A 32 -2.03 -9.32 2.18
CA SER A 32 -0.71 -8.73 2.41
C SER A 32 -0.81 -7.20 2.45
N CYS A 33 -0.15 -6.58 3.42
CA CYS A 33 -0.16 -5.14 3.63
C CYS A 33 1.26 -4.53 3.55
N GLY A 34 1.35 -3.33 3.00
CA GLY A 34 2.55 -2.50 2.94
C GLY A 34 2.77 -1.77 4.26
N GLU A 35 3.88 -1.05 4.37
CA GLU A 35 4.21 -0.29 5.59
C GLU A 35 5.10 0.90 5.25
N ASN A 36 4.77 2.05 5.84
CA ASN A 36 5.69 3.18 5.97
C ASN A 36 6.06 3.33 7.45
N VAL A 37 7.32 3.65 7.70
CA VAL A 37 7.82 3.96 9.05
C VAL A 37 8.52 5.30 9.09
N LEU A 38 8.49 5.96 10.25
CA LEU A 38 9.27 7.15 10.53
C LEU A 38 9.86 7.06 11.93
N LEU A 39 11.15 7.35 12.02
CA LEU A 39 11.91 7.43 13.26
C LEU A 39 12.12 8.92 13.58
N SER A 40 11.76 9.34 14.78
CA SER A 40 11.86 10.75 15.19
C SER A 40 12.43 10.87 16.61
N SER A 41 13.30 11.85 16.84
CA SER A 41 13.85 12.16 18.17
C SER A 41 12.87 12.93 19.05
N TYR A 42 11.90 13.61 18.44
CA TYR A 42 10.85 14.39 19.11
C TYR A 42 9.46 14.02 18.56
N PRO A 43 8.37 14.30 19.29
CA PRO A 43 7.03 13.99 18.81
C PRO A 43 6.68 14.87 17.61
N ARG A 44 6.13 14.23 16.59
CA ARG A 44 5.59 14.85 15.37
C ARG A 44 4.09 14.64 15.28
N THR A 45 3.40 15.55 14.61
CA THR A 45 2.01 15.32 14.23
C THR A 45 1.94 14.25 13.12
N TRP A 46 0.78 13.62 12.95
CA TRP A 46 0.58 12.70 11.82
C TRP A 46 0.70 13.40 10.47
N ALA A 47 0.31 14.69 10.39
CA ALA A 47 0.47 15.49 9.18
C ALA A 47 1.96 15.63 8.80
N ASP A 48 2.82 15.93 9.77
CA ASP A 48 4.26 16.01 9.54
C ASP A 48 4.85 14.66 9.12
N ALA A 49 4.42 13.57 9.77
CA ALA A 49 4.90 12.23 9.44
C ALA A 49 4.54 11.83 8.00
N ILE A 50 3.30 12.12 7.57
CA ILE A 50 2.85 11.90 6.20
C ILE A 50 3.62 12.79 5.22
N GLN A 51 3.88 14.05 5.59
CA GLN A 51 4.64 14.97 4.74
C GLN A 51 6.09 14.50 4.53
N VAL A 52 6.71 13.89 5.54
CA VAL A 52 8.05 13.28 5.40
C VAL A 52 8.03 12.17 4.34
N TRP A 53 7.05 11.25 4.40
CA TRP A 53 6.92 10.21 3.37
C TRP A 53 6.59 10.79 2.00
N TYR A 54 5.73 11.81 1.93
CA TYR A 54 5.35 12.48 0.69
C TYR A 54 6.51 13.24 0.05
N SER A 55 7.46 13.78 0.83
CA SER A 55 8.59 14.56 0.31
C SER A 55 9.49 13.78 -0.66
N GLN A 56 9.46 12.44 -0.60
CA GLN A 56 10.11 11.56 -1.57
C GLN A 56 9.58 11.72 -3.00
N SER A 57 8.41 12.34 -3.19
CA SER A 57 7.86 12.71 -4.51
C SER A 57 8.83 13.54 -5.35
N SER A 58 9.64 14.38 -4.72
CA SER A 58 10.69 15.17 -5.39
C SER A 58 11.73 14.31 -6.12
N ASN A 59 11.87 13.04 -5.73
CA ASN A 59 12.78 12.07 -6.33
C ASN A 59 12.06 11.10 -7.28
N PHE A 60 10.78 11.30 -7.59
CA PHE A 60 9.97 10.39 -8.38
C PHE A 60 9.52 11.01 -9.70
N LYS A 61 9.60 10.25 -10.79
CA LYS A 61 9.01 10.59 -12.07
C LYS A 61 8.09 9.46 -12.53
N TYR A 62 6.82 9.77 -12.77
CA TYR A 62 5.85 8.79 -13.25
C TYR A 62 6.32 8.13 -14.55
N GLY A 63 6.15 6.81 -14.66
CA GLY A 63 6.63 5.98 -15.76
C GLY A 63 8.12 5.64 -15.71
N TYR A 64 8.92 6.35 -14.91
CA TYR A 64 10.36 6.12 -14.75
C TYR A 64 10.73 5.54 -13.38
N GLY A 65 10.03 5.97 -12.31
CA GLY A 65 10.36 5.63 -10.93
C GLY A 65 11.31 6.65 -10.31
N ALA A 66 12.30 6.17 -9.57
CA ALA A 66 13.32 7.00 -8.93
C ALA A 66 14.19 7.74 -9.97
N ILE A 67 14.35 9.06 -9.84
CA ILE A 67 15.08 9.90 -10.82
C ILE A 67 16.60 9.84 -10.69
N SER A 68 17.11 9.27 -9.61
CA SER A 68 18.55 9.10 -9.36
C SER A 68 18.82 7.77 -8.67
N LYS A 69 20.08 7.33 -8.67
CA LYS A 69 20.47 6.11 -7.97
C LYS A 69 20.45 6.37 -6.46
N ASN A 70 20.05 5.35 -5.69
CA ASN A 70 20.04 5.36 -4.22
C ASN A 70 19.06 6.33 -3.53
N VAL A 71 18.09 6.89 -4.25
CA VAL A 71 16.98 7.63 -3.62
C VAL A 71 15.81 6.70 -3.33
N ASN A 72 15.16 6.92 -2.20
CA ASN A 72 13.97 6.18 -1.80
C ASN A 72 12.71 6.93 -2.26
N VAL A 73 11.83 6.22 -2.98
CA VAL A 73 10.51 6.70 -3.40
C VAL A 73 9.37 5.84 -2.86
N GLU A 74 9.69 4.75 -2.16
CA GLU A 74 8.74 3.71 -1.76
C GLU A 74 7.68 4.24 -0.80
N SER A 75 8.04 5.15 0.12
CA SER A 75 7.06 5.71 1.05
C SER A 75 6.08 6.62 0.34
N TYR A 76 6.55 7.42 -0.62
CA TYR A 76 5.68 8.22 -1.48
C TYR A 76 4.78 7.35 -2.35
N THR A 77 5.34 6.36 -3.07
CA THR A 77 4.54 5.52 -3.96
C THR A 77 3.50 4.69 -3.20
N GLN A 78 3.78 4.31 -1.95
CA GLN A 78 2.79 3.66 -1.09
C GLN A 78 1.64 4.60 -0.70
N LEU A 79 1.91 5.89 -0.43
CA LEU A 79 0.85 6.87 -0.14
C LEU A 79 -0.12 7.04 -1.31
N VAL A 80 0.38 7.00 -2.55
CA VAL A 80 -0.41 7.22 -3.77
C VAL A 80 -0.77 5.91 -4.49
N TRP A 81 -0.63 4.76 -3.83
CA TRP A 81 -0.87 3.47 -4.47
C TRP A 81 -2.37 3.23 -4.68
N TYR A 82 -2.79 3.09 -5.94
CA TYR A 82 -4.22 3.11 -6.32
C TYR A 82 -5.08 2.07 -5.60
N ASN A 83 -4.51 0.90 -5.30
CA ASN A 83 -5.23 -0.21 -4.68
C ASN A 83 -5.17 -0.20 -3.14
N SER A 84 -4.32 0.62 -2.53
CA SER A 84 -4.14 0.70 -1.07
C SER A 84 -5.26 1.50 -0.40
N HIS A 85 -6.47 0.93 -0.35
CA HIS A 85 -7.68 1.63 0.11
C HIS A 85 -7.94 1.51 1.62
N LYS A 86 -7.12 0.78 2.37
CA LYS A 86 -7.20 0.69 3.83
C LYS A 86 -5.86 1.07 4.45
N VAL A 87 -5.91 1.90 5.48
CA VAL A 87 -4.74 2.30 6.27
C VAL A 87 -5.06 2.20 7.76
N GLY A 88 -4.08 1.78 8.54
CA GLY A 88 -4.10 1.83 9.99
C GLY A 88 -2.70 2.13 10.52
N CYS A 89 -2.60 2.98 11.53
CA CYS A 89 -1.33 3.51 11.99
C CYS A 89 -1.22 3.49 13.52
N ALA A 90 0.01 3.53 14.01
CA ALA A 90 0.33 3.65 15.42
C ALA A 90 1.65 4.40 15.62
N VAL A 91 1.82 5.00 16.79
CA VAL A 91 3.08 5.60 17.24
C VAL A 91 3.40 5.08 18.63
N SER A 92 4.67 4.73 18.86
CA SER A 92 5.16 4.29 20.16
C SER A 92 6.34 5.15 20.62
N TYR A 93 6.39 5.41 21.92
CA TYR A 93 7.56 6.01 22.56
C TYR A 93 8.58 4.92 22.91
N CYS A 94 9.80 5.09 22.45
CA CYS A 94 10.90 4.13 22.57
C CYS A 94 12.07 4.79 23.31
N PRO A 95 12.28 4.51 24.60
CA PRO A 95 13.22 5.26 25.43
C PRO A 95 14.69 5.01 25.08
N ALA A 96 15.00 3.89 24.41
CA ALA A 96 16.37 3.53 24.03
C ALA A 96 16.79 4.21 22.70
N GLY A 97 18.07 4.58 22.60
CA GLY A 97 18.65 5.13 21.37
C GLY A 97 18.29 6.59 21.08
N PRO A 98 18.72 7.13 19.92
CA PRO A 98 18.56 8.54 19.57
C PRO A 98 17.14 8.91 19.08
N TYR A 99 16.38 7.94 18.55
CA TYR A 99 15.01 8.14 18.10
C TYR A 99 14.04 7.67 19.18
N LYS A 100 13.23 8.60 19.67
CA LYS A 100 12.31 8.37 20.79
C LYS A 100 10.89 8.05 20.37
N TYR A 101 10.53 8.31 19.12
CA TYR A 101 9.18 8.11 18.59
C TYR A 101 9.24 7.31 17.30
N PHE A 102 8.54 6.18 17.28
CA PHE A 102 8.48 5.27 16.16
C PHE A 102 7.07 5.22 15.59
N TYR A 103 6.89 5.78 14.39
CA TYR A 103 5.64 5.85 13.68
C TYR A 103 5.57 4.71 12.67
N VAL A 104 4.43 4.03 12.64
CA VAL A 104 4.17 2.91 11.73
C VAL A 104 2.78 3.10 11.12
N CYS A 105 2.68 3.10 9.78
CA CYS A 105 1.42 3.02 9.07
C CYS A 105 1.44 1.80 8.15
N GLN A 106 0.41 0.95 8.23
CA GLN A 106 0.24 -0.21 7.37
C GLN A 106 -0.91 -0.01 6.39
N TYR A 107 -0.69 -0.40 5.14
CA TYR A 107 -1.56 -0.13 3.99
C TYR A 107 -2.03 -1.45 3.36
N CYS A 108 -3.33 -1.65 3.20
CA CYS A 108 -3.89 -2.91 2.74
C CYS A 108 -4.84 -2.71 1.55
N PRO A 109 -4.69 -3.46 0.44
CA PRO A 109 -3.52 -4.25 0.04
C PRO A 109 -2.20 -3.49 0.07
N ALA A 110 -1.09 -4.23 0.10
CA ALA A 110 0.24 -3.70 -0.08
C ALA A 110 0.40 -3.01 -1.44
N GLY A 111 1.08 -1.87 -1.43
CA GLY A 111 1.57 -1.22 -2.64
C GLY A 111 2.95 -1.69 -3.05
N ASN A 112 3.61 -0.87 -3.88
CA ASN A 112 5.02 -1.02 -4.27
C ASN A 112 5.35 -2.38 -4.89
N ASN A 113 4.46 -2.90 -5.74
CA ASN A 113 4.80 -4.04 -6.59
C ASN A 113 6.03 -3.67 -7.45
N PRO A 114 7.15 -4.43 -7.39
CA PRO A 114 8.37 -4.10 -8.11
C PRO A 114 8.18 -3.89 -9.62
N MET A 115 7.22 -4.59 -10.23
CA MET A 115 6.93 -4.46 -11.66
C MET A 115 6.12 -3.20 -12.01
N GLN A 116 5.51 -2.54 -11.02
CA GLN A 116 4.56 -1.44 -11.23
C GLN A 116 4.96 -0.17 -10.45
N ILE A 117 6.05 -0.18 -9.68
CA ILE A 117 6.39 0.94 -8.79
C ILE A 117 6.58 2.28 -9.51
N ALA A 118 6.99 2.26 -10.78
CA ALA A 118 7.08 3.45 -11.62
C ALA A 118 5.72 4.04 -12.02
N MET A 119 4.63 3.29 -11.87
CA MET A 119 3.25 3.66 -12.22
C MET A 119 2.31 3.24 -11.07
N PRO A 120 2.37 3.91 -9.90
CA PRO A 120 1.61 3.52 -8.70
C PRO A 120 0.09 3.69 -8.84
N TYR A 121 -0.37 4.31 -9.92
CA TYR A 121 -1.76 4.47 -10.32
C TYR A 121 -1.84 4.56 -11.86
N SER A 122 -3.03 4.39 -12.42
CA SER A 122 -3.27 4.63 -13.84
C SER A 122 -3.35 6.14 -14.12
N SER A 123 -2.54 6.64 -15.05
CA SER A 123 -2.63 8.03 -15.51
C SER A 123 -3.84 8.21 -16.43
N GLY A 124 -4.67 9.22 -16.15
CA GLY A 124 -5.85 9.54 -16.96
C GLY A 124 -6.80 10.51 -16.25
N PRO A 125 -7.97 10.78 -16.84
CA PRO A 125 -9.02 11.56 -16.19
C PRO A 125 -9.42 10.94 -14.85
N LYS A 126 -9.72 11.81 -13.87
CA LYS A 126 -10.16 11.38 -12.55
C LYS A 126 -11.39 10.47 -12.67
N CYS A 127 -11.36 9.33 -11.99
CA CYS A 127 -12.46 8.36 -11.93
C CYS A 127 -12.89 7.74 -13.27
N ALA A 128 -12.07 7.81 -14.33
CA ALA A 128 -12.40 7.18 -15.61
C ALA A 128 -12.66 5.66 -15.48
N ASP A 129 -11.95 4.99 -14.57
CA ASP A 129 -12.07 3.55 -14.30
C ASP A 129 -13.21 3.19 -13.30
N CYS A 130 -13.92 4.18 -12.76
CA CYS A 130 -14.96 3.97 -11.74
C CYS A 130 -16.17 4.91 -11.92
N PRO A 131 -16.82 4.93 -13.10
CA PRO A 131 -18.01 5.75 -13.33
C PRO A 131 -19.11 5.40 -12.32
N GLY A 132 -19.75 6.42 -11.75
CA GLY A 132 -20.77 6.26 -10.70
C GLY A 132 -20.24 5.94 -9.30
N HIS A 133 -18.92 5.74 -9.14
CA HIS A 133 -18.27 5.41 -7.88
C HIS A 133 -17.12 6.37 -7.57
N CYS A 134 -17.34 7.67 -7.79
CA CYS A 134 -16.33 8.71 -7.63
C CYS A 134 -16.69 9.67 -6.48
N ASP A 135 -15.77 9.85 -5.53
CA ASP A 135 -15.85 10.90 -4.52
C ASP A 135 -14.63 11.83 -4.65
N LYS A 136 -14.87 13.08 -5.05
CA LYS A 136 -13.83 14.13 -5.20
C LYS A 136 -12.59 13.70 -5.99
N GLY A 137 -12.77 12.81 -6.98
CA GLY A 137 -11.69 12.31 -7.82
C GLY A 137 -11.03 11.02 -7.35
N LEU A 138 -11.55 10.38 -6.30
CA LEU A 138 -11.13 9.08 -5.79
C LEU A 138 -12.21 8.03 -6.04
N CYS A 139 -11.80 6.83 -6.47
CA CYS A 139 -12.72 5.71 -6.63
C CYS A 139 -13.16 5.14 -5.27
N THR A 140 -14.43 4.74 -5.16
CA THR A 140 -15.07 4.25 -3.93
C THR A 140 -15.55 2.80 -4.02
N ASN A 141 -15.21 2.10 -5.11
CA ASN A 141 -15.59 0.73 -5.44
C ASN A 141 -14.37 -0.23 -5.47
N PRO A 142 -13.60 -0.39 -4.37
CA PRO A 142 -12.48 -1.32 -4.35
C PRO A 142 -12.95 -2.78 -4.44
N CYS A 143 -12.17 -3.64 -5.09
CA CYS A 143 -12.43 -5.07 -5.11
C CYS A 143 -12.18 -5.67 -3.72
N LYS A 144 -13.14 -6.48 -3.25
CA LYS A 144 -13.02 -7.17 -1.94
C LYS A 144 -12.12 -8.41 -1.98
N TYR A 145 -11.82 -8.90 -3.18
CA TYR A 145 -10.92 -10.02 -3.40
C TYR A 145 -9.54 -9.51 -3.78
N GLN A 146 -8.51 -10.36 -3.64
CA GLN A 146 -7.17 -10.05 -4.12
C GLN A 146 -6.62 -11.18 -4.96
N ASP A 147 -5.96 -10.79 -6.04
CA ASP A 147 -5.15 -11.70 -6.83
C ASP A 147 -3.85 -12.00 -6.09
N LEU A 148 -3.50 -13.28 -6.05
CA LEU A 148 -2.28 -13.78 -5.41
C LEU A 148 -1.09 -13.84 -6.38
N LEU A 149 -1.32 -13.56 -7.67
CA LEU A 149 -0.31 -13.57 -8.72
C LEU A 149 -0.39 -12.26 -9.51
N GLY A 150 0.76 -11.66 -9.81
CA GLY A 150 0.83 -10.39 -10.56
C GLY A 150 0.38 -10.47 -12.02
N ASN A 151 0.29 -11.67 -12.60
CA ASN A 151 -0.10 -11.90 -14.00
C ASN A 151 -1.54 -12.45 -14.15
N CYS A 152 -2.39 -12.28 -13.14
CA CYS A 152 -3.75 -12.83 -13.15
C CYS A 152 -4.63 -12.40 -14.33
N LYS A 153 -4.44 -11.17 -14.83
CA LYS A 153 -5.11 -10.70 -16.06
C LYS A 153 -4.77 -11.59 -17.26
N ASN A 154 -3.50 -11.94 -17.44
CA ASN A 154 -3.04 -12.80 -18.54
C ASN A 154 -3.52 -14.25 -18.34
N LEU A 155 -3.44 -14.76 -17.11
CA LEU A 155 -3.90 -16.11 -16.80
C LEU A 155 -5.41 -16.29 -17.03
N LYS A 156 -6.22 -15.29 -16.66
CA LYS A 156 -7.66 -15.27 -16.97
C LYS A 156 -7.92 -15.30 -18.47
N MET A 157 -7.17 -14.54 -19.26
CA MET A 157 -7.34 -14.49 -20.71
C MET A 157 -6.97 -15.83 -21.38
N LEU A 158 -5.91 -16.49 -20.92
CA LEU A 158 -5.42 -17.74 -21.52
C LEU A 158 -6.25 -18.97 -21.10
N PHE A 159 -6.63 -19.07 -19.82
CA PHE A 159 -7.22 -20.30 -19.27
C PHE A 159 -8.67 -20.13 -18.79
N GLY A 160 -9.18 -18.90 -18.72
CA GLY A 160 -10.49 -18.61 -18.15
C GLY A 160 -10.57 -18.79 -16.64
N CYS A 161 -11.70 -18.37 -16.05
CA CYS A 161 -11.93 -18.42 -14.61
C CYS A 161 -12.38 -19.77 -14.06
N SER A 162 -12.74 -20.72 -14.94
CA SER A 162 -13.06 -22.10 -14.56
C SER A 162 -11.80 -22.93 -14.30
N HIS A 163 -10.66 -22.55 -14.87
CA HIS A 163 -9.39 -23.24 -14.66
C HIS A 163 -8.97 -23.21 -13.18
N SER A 164 -8.60 -24.37 -12.64
CA SER A 164 -8.35 -24.58 -11.20
C SER A 164 -7.36 -23.58 -10.59
N LEU A 165 -6.24 -23.32 -11.28
CA LEU A 165 -5.24 -22.35 -10.86
C LEU A 165 -5.80 -20.92 -10.81
N VAL A 166 -6.49 -20.49 -11.88
CA VAL A 166 -7.01 -19.11 -12.00
C VAL A 166 -8.10 -18.88 -10.98
N LYS A 167 -9.02 -19.84 -10.84
CA LYS A 167 -10.09 -19.79 -9.84
C LYS A 167 -9.57 -19.61 -8.42
N LYS A 168 -8.46 -20.28 -8.07
CA LYS A 168 -7.88 -20.26 -6.72
C LYS A 168 -6.96 -19.06 -6.48
N LYS A 169 -6.20 -18.64 -7.50
CA LYS A 169 -5.13 -17.65 -7.36
C LYS A 169 -5.50 -16.25 -7.88
N CYS A 170 -6.54 -16.13 -8.69
CA CYS A 170 -6.96 -14.88 -9.33
C CYS A 170 -8.43 -14.50 -9.04
N PRO A 171 -8.89 -14.55 -7.77
CA PRO A 171 -10.29 -14.31 -7.46
C PRO A 171 -10.72 -12.86 -7.72
N ALA A 172 -9.83 -11.86 -7.68
CA ALA A 172 -10.18 -10.48 -7.99
C ALA A 172 -10.43 -10.34 -9.50
N SER A 173 -9.47 -10.77 -10.33
CA SER A 173 -9.63 -10.81 -11.80
C SER A 173 -10.89 -11.54 -12.26
N CYS A 174 -11.32 -12.57 -11.52
CA CYS A 174 -12.48 -13.39 -11.89
C CYS A 174 -13.82 -12.92 -11.33
N LYS A 175 -13.85 -12.31 -10.14
CA LYS A 175 -15.10 -11.99 -9.44
C LYS A 175 -15.42 -10.50 -9.38
N CYS A 176 -14.43 -9.64 -9.62
CA CYS A 176 -14.62 -8.20 -9.69
C CYS A 176 -14.69 -7.78 -11.16
N THR A 177 -15.82 -7.21 -11.56
CA THR A 177 -16.08 -6.80 -12.96
C THR A 177 -16.17 -5.29 -13.09
N THR A 178 -16.64 -4.61 -12.05
CA THR A 178 -16.82 -3.15 -12.02
C THR A 178 -15.97 -2.48 -10.95
N GLN A 179 -15.29 -3.26 -10.10
CA GLN A 179 -14.47 -2.76 -9.00
C GLN A 179 -13.02 -2.54 -9.42
N ILE A 180 -12.32 -1.65 -8.72
CA ILE A 180 -10.87 -1.45 -8.86
C ILE A 180 -10.13 -2.67 -8.30
N ILE A 181 -9.28 -3.30 -9.12
CA ILE A 181 -8.50 -4.51 -8.80
C ILE A 181 -7.03 -4.18 -8.66
#